data_AF-A0AAR5P2I2-F1
#
_entry.id   AF-A0AAR5P2I2-F1
#
_cell.length_a   1.000
_cell.length_b   1.000
_cell.length_c   1.000
_cell.angle_alpha   90.00
_cell.angle_beta   90.00
_cell.angle_gamma   90.00
#
_symmetry.space_group_name_H-M   'P 1'
#
loop_
_entity.id
_entity.type
_entity.pdbx_description
1 polymer ?
#
loop_
_entity_poly.entity_id
_entity_poly.type
_entity_poly.pdbx_seq_one_letter_code
_entity_poly.pdbx_strand_id
1 'polypeptide(L)'
;QHPTPWKAILSSGPVWALFITQTGNNYCFWTLLTQIPSYMHYVMDFNIKDNSILSSLPYLTVWVLSFAVGFTSDWIINKGILTRTVSRKVFNSLGLFLPALSLVVLSYTRPDQPIRAVALLVAAVGSNAFHFSGFSVNHMDLSPNHAGVVMGLVNGCSQITGVVAPLVVQFVVTTPTDPLQWRVVFLIAAAFNVINATVFDVFGSAKVQPWNAPEEPQEIEKRDVVGK
;
A
#
# COMPACT_ATOMS: atom_id res chain seq x y z
N GLN A 1 -10.81 13.21 27.76
CA GLN A 1 -10.40 12.35 26.63
C GLN A 1 -10.70 10.93 27.04
N HIS A 2 -11.58 10.24 26.31
CA HIS A 2 -11.98 8.87 26.65
C HIS A 2 -10.78 7.91 26.54
N PRO A 3 -10.68 6.88 27.39
CA PRO A 3 -9.61 5.90 27.31
C PRO A 3 -9.69 5.15 25.98
N THR A 4 -8.57 5.09 25.26
CA THR A 4 -8.51 4.41 23.97
C THR A 4 -8.77 2.90 24.14
N PRO A 5 -9.74 2.30 23.43
CA PRO A 5 -10.10 0.89 23.62
C PRO A 5 -9.11 -0.04 22.90
N TRP A 6 -7.89 -0.14 23.43
CA TRP A 6 -6.77 -0.89 22.82
C TRP A 6 -7.12 -2.35 22.47
N LYS A 7 -7.79 -3.08 23.36
CA LYS A 7 -8.19 -4.48 23.11
C LYS A 7 -9.17 -4.61 21.94
N ALA A 8 -10.13 -3.69 21.82
CA ALA A 8 -11.13 -3.73 20.76
C ALA A 8 -10.54 -3.33 19.40
N ILE A 9 -9.63 -2.35 19.39
CA ILE A 9 -8.90 -1.93 18.19
C ILE A 9 -8.05 -3.10 17.67
N LEU A 10 -7.23 -3.69 18.54
CA LEU A 10 -6.31 -4.79 18.19
C LEU A 10 -7.02 -6.12 17.93
N SER A 11 -8.28 -6.29 18.33
CA SER A 11 -9.07 -7.49 18.02
C SER A 11 -9.91 -7.34 16.74
N SER A 12 -9.90 -6.18 16.09
CA SER A 12 -10.79 -5.93 14.95
C SER A 12 -10.17 -6.38 13.62
N GLY A 13 -10.89 -7.27 12.92
CA GLY A 13 -10.49 -7.80 11.61
C GLY A 13 -10.18 -6.71 10.55
N PRO A 14 -11.00 -5.65 10.42
CA PRO A 14 -10.72 -4.59 9.45
C PRO A 14 -9.45 -3.79 9.74
N VAL A 15 -9.04 -3.63 11.01
CA VAL A 15 -7.77 -2.97 11.37
C VAL A 15 -6.59 -3.86 11.01
N TRP A 16 -6.68 -5.17 11.21
CA TRP A 16 -5.66 -6.11 10.74
C TRP A 16 -5.55 -6.17 9.22
N ALA A 17 -6.69 -6.14 8.52
CA ALA A 17 -6.69 -6.07 7.06
C ALA A 17 -5.99 -4.79 6.56
N LEU A 18 -6.28 -3.65 7.19
CA LEU A 18 -5.63 -2.38 6.92
C LEU A 18 -4.12 -2.44 7.21
N PHE A 19 -3.75 -3.03 8.34
CA PHE A 19 -2.37 -3.19 8.75
C PHE A 19 -1.55 -4.02 7.76
N ILE A 20 -2.05 -5.19 7.38
CA ILE A 20 -1.40 -6.08 6.43
C ILE A 20 -1.25 -5.38 5.08
N THR A 21 -2.29 -4.66 4.64
CA THR A 21 -2.28 -3.93 3.38
C THR A 21 -1.26 -2.81 3.35
N GLN A 22 -1.20 -1.99 4.41
CA GLN A 22 -0.26 -0.88 4.50
C GLN A 22 1.19 -1.37 4.63
N THR A 23 1.40 -2.43 5.40
CA THR A 23 2.70 -3.10 5.53
C THR A 23 3.15 -3.67 4.18
N GLY A 24 2.22 -4.33 3.50
CA GLY A 24 2.34 -4.84 2.14
C GLY A 24 2.81 -3.81 1.13
N ASN A 25 2.08 -2.70 1.09
CA ASN A 25 2.38 -1.60 0.22
C ASN A 25 3.73 -0.96 0.56
N ASN A 26 4.04 -0.73 1.84
CA ASN A 26 5.34 -0.16 2.24
C ASN A 26 6.50 -1.04 1.80
N TYR A 27 6.42 -2.35 2.01
CA TYR A 27 7.44 -3.29 1.54
C TYR A 27 7.70 -3.13 0.04
N CYS A 28 6.64 -3.16 -0.77
CA CYS A 28 6.77 -3.08 -2.23
C CYS A 28 7.24 -1.70 -2.69
N PHE A 29 6.71 -0.63 -2.10
CA PHE A 29 7.09 0.74 -2.42
C PHE A 29 8.58 0.98 -2.17
N TRP A 30 9.08 0.63 -0.97
CA TRP A 30 10.49 0.81 -0.63
C TRP A 30 11.42 -0.11 -1.43
N THR A 31 11.02 -1.35 -1.69
CA THR A 31 11.78 -2.24 -2.59
C THR A 31 11.89 -1.64 -3.98
N LEU A 32 10.78 -1.18 -4.58
CA LEU A 32 10.84 -0.56 -5.91
C LEU A 32 11.68 0.72 -5.89
N LEU A 33 11.46 1.60 -4.92
CA LEU A 33 12.20 2.86 -4.80
C LEU A 33 13.72 2.66 -4.74
N THR A 34 14.16 1.69 -3.94
CA THR A 34 15.59 1.44 -3.71
C THR A 34 16.24 0.61 -4.82
N GLN A 35 15.48 -0.28 -5.46
CA GLN A 35 16.03 -1.24 -6.42
C GLN A 35 15.85 -0.82 -7.88
N ILE A 36 14.90 0.07 -8.19
CA ILE A 36 14.71 0.58 -9.56
C ILE A 36 16.00 1.17 -10.14
N PRO A 37 16.72 2.07 -9.44
CA PRO A 37 17.97 2.64 -9.98
C PRO A 37 19.01 1.56 -10.23
N SER A 38 19.22 0.66 -9.27
CA SER A 38 20.17 -0.45 -9.40
C SER A 38 19.82 -1.38 -10.57
N TYR A 39 18.54 -1.72 -10.75
CA TYR A 39 18.08 -2.54 -11.87
C TYR A 39 18.29 -1.84 -13.21
N MET A 40 17.94 -0.56 -13.32
CA MET A 40 18.18 0.23 -14.53
C MET A 40 19.67 0.30 -14.87
N HIS A 41 20.53 0.46 -13.86
CA HIS A 41 21.97 0.55 -14.08
C HIS A 41 22.60 -0.80 -14.43
N TYR A 42 22.39 -1.85 -13.62
CA TYR A 42 23.09 -3.12 -13.76
C TYR A 42 22.52 -4.04 -14.84
N VAL A 43 21.19 -4.00 -15.08
CA VAL A 43 20.53 -4.92 -16.02
C VAL A 43 20.27 -4.28 -17.37
N MET A 44 20.00 -2.97 -17.39
CA MET A 44 19.68 -2.25 -18.63
C MET A 44 20.81 -1.34 -19.13
N ASP A 45 21.96 -1.32 -18.45
CA ASP A 45 23.13 -0.48 -18.75
C ASP A 45 22.76 1.01 -18.91
N PHE A 46 21.71 1.44 -18.21
CA PHE A 46 21.21 2.80 -18.33
C PHE A 46 22.06 3.73 -17.45
N ASN A 47 22.71 4.71 -18.07
CA ASN A 47 23.38 5.76 -17.32
C ASN A 47 22.34 6.72 -16.72
N ILE A 48 22.06 6.56 -15.42
CA ILE A 48 21.06 7.32 -14.68
C ILE A 48 21.32 8.83 -14.73
N LYS A 49 22.60 9.25 -14.84
CA LYS A 49 22.97 10.66 -14.94
C LYS A 49 22.46 11.33 -16.23
N ASP A 50 22.50 10.61 -17.35
CA ASP A 50 22.08 11.15 -18.65
C ASP A 50 20.56 11.11 -18.83
N ASN A 51 19.86 10.27 -18.06
CA ASN A 51 18.42 10.01 -18.19
C ASN A 51 17.59 10.45 -16.98
N SER A 52 17.97 11.58 -16.37
CA SER A 52 17.25 12.19 -15.23
C SER A 52 15.75 12.43 -15.51
N ILE A 53 15.39 12.68 -16.78
CA ILE A 53 13.99 12.78 -17.23
C ILE A 53 13.27 11.43 -17.05
N LEU A 54 13.87 10.31 -17.46
CA LEU A 54 13.26 9.00 -17.28
C LEU A 54 13.10 8.60 -15.81
N SER A 55 14.06 8.97 -14.97
CA SER A 55 14.00 8.68 -13.52
C SER A 55 12.92 9.50 -12.79
N SER A 56 12.53 10.66 -13.33
CA SER A 56 11.47 11.51 -12.75
C SER A 56 10.05 11.15 -13.23
N LEU A 57 9.93 10.47 -14.38
CA LEU A 57 8.64 10.06 -14.96
C LEU A 57 7.74 9.25 -14.01
N PRO A 58 8.22 8.24 -13.27
CA PRO A 58 7.37 7.46 -12.36
C PRO A 58 6.73 8.32 -11.28
N TYR A 59 7.50 9.24 -10.69
CA TYR A 59 7.05 10.12 -9.61
C TYR A 59 6.09 11.19 -10.12
N LEU A 60 6.39 11.79 -11.27
CA LEU A 60 5.47 12.74 -11.94
C LEU A 60 4.15 12.06 -12.29
N THR A 61 4.20 10.81 -12.77
CA THR A 61 3.00 10.03 -13.10
C THR A 61 2.15 9.77 -11.87
N VAL A 62 2.75 9.37 -10.74
CA VAL A 62 2.03 9.23 -9.46
C VAL A 62 1.38 10.55 -9.07
N TRP A 63 2.10 11.66 -9.16
CA TRP A 63 1.59 12.96 -8.76
C TRP A 63 0.36 13.36 -9.59
N VAL A 64 0.43 13.26 -10.92
CA VAL A 64 -0.70 13.57 -11.82
C VAL A 64 -1.87 12.60 -11.60
N LEU A 65 -1.60 11.30 -11.51
CA LEU A 65 -2.65 10.29 -11.31
C LEU A 65 -3.32 10.44 -9.94
N SER A 66 -2.61 10.91 -8.91
CA SER A 66 -3.19 11.09 -7.57
C SER A 66 -4.36 12.07 -7.58
N PHE A 67 -4.27 13.16 -8.36
CA PHE A 67 -5.40 14.07 -8.53
C PHE A 67 -6.56 13.38 -9.26
N ALA A 68 -6.29 12.76 -10.42
CA ALA A 68 -7.31 12.12 -11.23
C ALA A 68 -8.07 11.04 -10.44
N VAL A 69 -7.34 10.20 -9.72
CA VAL A 69 -7.91 9.12 -8.90
C VAL A 69 -8.67 9.68 -7.71
N GLY A 70 -8.16 10.71 -7.03
CA GLY A 70 -8.86 11.38 -5.94
C GLY A 70 -10.22 11.92 -6.38
N PHE A 71 -10.25 12.71 -7.45
CA PHE A 71 -11.51 13.23 -8.01
C PHE A 71 -12.47 12.11 -8.44
N THR A 72 -11.95 11.06 -9.07
CA THR A 72 -12.78 9.93 -9.53
C THR A 72 -13.37 9.15 -8.35
N SER A 73 -12.57 8.91 -7.30
CA SER A 73 -13.02 8.27 -6.06
C SER A 73 -14.15 9.05 -5.41
N ASP A 74 -13.97 10.35 -5.22
CA ASP A 74 -14.96 11.19 -4.56
C ASP A 74 -16.22 11.33 -5.42
N TRP A 75 -16.07 11.43 -6.75
CA TRP A 75 -17.21 11.47 -7.67
C TRP A 75 -18.05 10.19 -7.61
N ILE A 76 -17.42 9.01 -7.61
CA ILE A 76 -18.09 7.70 -7.50
C ILE A 76 -18.88 7.60 -6.19
N ILE A 77 -18.29 8.05 -5.08
CA ILE A 77 -18.92 8.00 -3.75
C ILE A 77 -20.07 9.02 -3.68
N ASN A 78 -19.86 10.26 -4.14
CA ASN A 78 -20.86 11.33 -4.09
C ASN A 78 -22.07 11.07 -4.99
N LYS A 79 -21.87 10.37 -6.11
CA LYS A 79 -22.96 9.92 -7.00
C LYS A 79 -23.68 8.68 -6.49
N GLY A 80 -23.21 8.05 -5.41
CA GLY A 80 -23.81 6.84 -4.84
C GLY A 80 -23.71 5.62 -5.75
N ILE A 81 -22.78 5.60 -6.71
CA ILE A 81 -22.62 4.49 -7.67
C ILE A 81 -22.11 3.24 -6.95
N LEU A 82 -21.20 3.42 -6.00
CA LEU A 82 -20.64 2.36 -5.16
C LEU A 82 -20.73 2.73 -3.69
N THR A 83 -20.96 1.73 -2.83
CA THR A 83 -20.82 1.92 -1.39
C THR A 83 -19.36 2.24 -1.05
N ARG A 84 -19.13 3.02 0.02
CA ARG A 84 -17.78 3.42 0.44
C ARG A 84 -16.84 2.23 0.58
N THR A 85 -17.32 1.12 1.18
CA THR A 85 -16.52 -0.11 1.33
C THR A 85 -16.14 -0.74 0.00
N VAL A 86 -17.07 -0.87 -0.94
CA VAL A 86 -16.76 -1.47 -2.26
C VAL A 86 -15.84 -0.56 -3.06
N SER A 87 -16.06 0.75 -3.01
CA SER A 87 -15.16 1.74 -3.62
C SER A 87 -13.73 1.60 -3.08
N ARG A 88 -13.54 1.58 -1.75
CA ARG A 88 -12.21 1.39 -1.13
C ARG A 88 -11.55 0.07 -1.52
N LYS A 89 -12.31 -1.02 -1.61
CA LYS A 89 -11.81 -2.33 -2.08
C LYS A 89 -11.34 -2.25 -3.53
N VAL A 90 -12.17 -1.73 -4.43
CA VAL A 90 -11.81 -1.59 -5.86
C VAL A 90 -10.55 -0.75 -6.03
N PHE A 91 -10.46 0.42 -5.40
CA PHE A 91 -9.27 1.27 -5.49
C PHE A 91 -8.02 0.61 -4.90
N ASN A 92 -8.15 -0.08 -3.76
CA ASN A 92 -7.04 -0.82 -3.18
C ASN A 92 -6.58 -1.98 -4.07
N SER A 93 -7.52 -2.73 -4.65
CA SER A 93 -7.24 -3.84 -5.55
C SER A 93 -6.60 -3.37 -6.85
N LEU A 94 -7.05 -2.26 -7.43
CA LEU A 94 -6.35 -1.64 -8.57
C LEU A 94 -4.94 -1.19 -8.18
N GLY A 95 -4.77 -0.62 -6.99
CA GLY A 95 -3.46 -0.18 -6.48
C GLY A 95 -2.45 -1.31 -6.26
N LEU A 96 -2.90 -2.54 -5.98
CA LEU A 96 -2.04 -3.69 -5.66
C LEU A 96 -1.92 -4.72 -6.80
N PHE A 97 -2.99 -5.00 -7.54
CA PHE A 97 -2.95 -5.94 -8.67
C PHE A 97 -2.23 -5.35 -9.88
N LEU A 98 -2.41 -4.06 -10.17
CA LEU A 98 -1.76 -3.41 -11.30
C LEU A 98 -0.23 -3.38 -11.19
N PRO A 99 0.39 -3.03 -10.03
CA PRO A 99 1.83 -3.17 -9.88
C PRO A 99 2.26 -4.63 -9.83
N ALA A 100 1.49 -5.55 -9.24
CA ALA A 100 1.84 -6.97 -9.26
C ALA A 100 1.96 -7.50 -10.70
N LEU A 101 0.98 -7.20 -11.55
CA LEU A 101 1.01 -7.57 -12.97
C LEU A 101 2.19 -6.92 -13.69
N SER A 102 2.41 -5.62 -13.46
CA SER A 102 3.51 -4.87 -14.06
C SER A 102 4.88 -5.46 -13.68
N LEU A 103 5.06 -5.88 -12.42
CA LEU A 103 6.28 -6.53 -11.94
C LEU A 103 6.48 -7.93 -12.51
N VAL A 104 5.41 -8.72 -12.64
CA VAL A 104 5.49 -10.01 -13.32
C VAL A 104 5.96 -9.81 -14.75
N VAL A 105 5.33 -8.91 -15.52
CA VAL A 105 5.72 -8.65 -16.92
C VAL A 105 7.15 -8.10 -17.00
N LEU A 106 7.54 -7.22 -16.07
CA LEU A 106 8.90 -6.68 -15.99
C LEU A 106 9.92 -7.80 -15.79
N SER A 107 9.61 -8.79 -14.96
CA SER A 107 10.50 -9.93 -14.66
C SER A 107 10.81 -10.82 -15.87
N TYR A 108 9.98 -10.78 -16.91
CA TYR A 108 10.20 -11.48 -18.19
C TYR A 108 10.71 -10.56 -19.30
N THR A 109 10.89 -9.28 -19.02
CA THR A 109 11.37 -8.31 -20.01
C THR A 109 12.87 -8.50 -20.19
N ARG A 110 13.29 -8.63 -21.45
CA ARG A 110 14.68 -8.83 -21.83
C ARG A 110 15.44 -7.48 -21.82
N PRO A 111 16.78 -7.50 -21.63
CA PRO A 111 17.61 -6.29 -21.61
C PRO A 111 17.58 -5.47 -22.91
N ASP A 112 17.18 -6.05 -24.04
CA ASP A 112 17.07 -5.41 -25.35
C ASP A 112 15.88 -4.44 -25.48
N GLN A 113 15.00 -4.34 -24.48
CA GLN A 113 13.79 -3.51 -24.50
C GLN A 113 13.68 -2.54 -23.31
N PRO A 114 14.62 -1.59 -23.15
CA PRO A 114 14.65 -0.69 -21.99
C PRO A 114 13.42 0.22 -21.89
N ILE A 115 12.86 0.67 -23.03
CA ILE A 115 11.65 1.51 -23.05
C ILE A 115 10.45 0.78 -22.43
N ARG A 116 10.31 -0.51 -22.71
CA ARG A 116 9.22 -1.34 -22.18
C ARG A 116 9.37 -1.53 -20.68
N ALA A 117 10.58 -1.77 -20.20
CA ALA A 117 10.87 -1.90 -18.78
C ALA A 117 10.56 -0.61 -18.01
N VAL A 118 10.94 0.54 -18.56
CA VAL A 118 10.61 1.85 -17.97
C VAL A 118 9.10 2.06 -17.95
N ALA A 119 8.39 1.78 -19.04
CA ALA A 119 6.93 1.93 -19.08
C ALA A 119 6.21 1.08 -18.03
N LEU A 120 6.68 -0.17 -17.82
CA LEU A 120 6.16 -1.06 -16.78
C LEU A 120 6.48 -0.57 -15.37
N LEU A 121 7.67 -0.01 -15.15
CA LEU A 121 8.05 0.61 -13.89
C LEU A 121 7.20 1.86 -13.59
N VAL A 122 6.96 2.71 -14.59
CA VAL A 122 6.08 3.87 -14.49
C VAL A 122 4.65 3.42 -14.16
N ALA A 123 4.15 2.36 -14.80
CA ALA A 123 2.84 1.79 -14.49
C ALA A 123 2.77 1.24 -13.05
N ALA A 124 3.79 0.50 -12.61
CA ALA A 124 3.85 -0.05 -11.25
C ALA A 124 3.89 1.04 -10.18
N VAL A 125 4.77 2.03 -10.35
CA VAL A 125 4.89 3.16 -9.42
C VAL A 125 3.63 4.02 -9.48
N GLY A 126 3.17 4.38 -10.68
CA GLY A 126 1.94 5.15 -10.94
C GLY A 126 0.70 4.56 -10.28
N SER A 127 0.61 3.24 -10.20
CA SER A 127 -0.49 2.54 -9.53
C SER A 127 -0.60 2.87 -8.03
N ASN A 128 0.48 3.34 -7.39
CA ASN A 128 0.41 3.80 -5.99
C ASN A 128 -0.53 4.99 -5.80
N ALA A 129 -0.86 5.74 -6.86
CA ALA A 129 -1.88 6.79 -6.80
C ALA A 129 -3.23 6.24 -6.31
N PHE A 130 -3.57 4.99 -6.66
CA PHE A 130 -4.82 4.36 -6.22
C PHE A 130 -4.86 4.02 -4.72
N HIS A 131 -3.71 3.89 -4.06
CA HIS A 131 -3.65 3.62 -2.63
C HIS A 131 -4.14 4.78 -1.77
N PHE A 132 -3.87 6.02 -2.20
CA PHE A 132 -4.33 7.22 -1.48
C PHE A 132 -5.85 7.25 -1.34
N SER A 133 -6.58 6.82 -2.37
CA SER A 133 -8.04 6.69 -2.36
C SER A 133 -8.55 5.31 -1.91
N GLY A 134 -7.64 4.36 -1.66
CA GLY A 134 -7.95 3.02 -1.18
C GLY A 134 -7.81 2.92 0.34
N PHE A 135 -6.68 2.40 0.81
CA PHE A 135 -6.47 2.13 2.24
C PHE A 135 -6.10 3.39 3.04
N SER A 136 -5.47 4.40 2.46
CA SER A 136 -4.95 5.55 3.24
C SER A 136 -6.06 6.31 3.95
N VAL A 137 -7.18 6.54 3.25
CA VAL A 137 -8.41 7.14 3.80
C VAL A 137 -9.22 6.19 4.69
N ASN A 138 -8.98 4.88 4.59
CA ASN A 138 -9.76 3.88 5.33
C ASN A 138 -9.55 3.95 6.85
N HIS A 139 -8.42 4.50 7.32
CA HIS A 139 -8.18 4.79 8.75
C HIS A 139 -9.24 5.73 9.33
N MET A 140 -9.62 6.77 8.57
CA MET A 140 -10.65 7.73 8.96
C MET A 140 -12.04 7.14 8.82
N ASP A 141 -12.25 6.27 7.81
CA ASP A 141 -13.53 5.60 7.56
C ASP A 141 -13.87 4.60 8.69
N LEU A 142 -12.86 3.92 9.24
CA LEU A 142 -12.99 2.93 10.32
C LEU A 142 -13.20 3.57 11.69
N SER A 143 -12.48 4.65 12.00
CA SER A 143 -12.52 5.27 13.33
C SER A 143 -12.26 6.78 13.33
N PRO A 144 -13.24 7.63 13.01
CA PRO A 144 -13.10 9.08 13.05
C PRO A 144 -12.53 9.64 14.38
N ASN A 145 -12.94 9.08 15.53
CA ASN A 145 -12.54 9.58 16.85
C ASN A 145 -11.12 9.14 17.26
N HIS A 146 -10.63 8.05 16.67
CA HIS A 146 -9.33 7.46 16.99
C HIS A 146 -8.40 7.36 15.77
N ALA A 147 -8.72 8.05 14.67
CA ALA A 147 -8.04 7.93 13.39
C ALA A 147 -6.53 8.19 13.51
N GLY A 148 -6.15 9.22 14.28
CA GLY A 148 -4.73 9.55 14.51
C GLY A 148 -3.96 8.44 15.22
N VAL A 149 -4.55 7.77 16.22
CA VAL A 149 -3.90 6.67 16.95
C VAL A 149 -3.76 5.44 16.06
N VAL A 150 -4.83 5.07 15.36
CA VAL A 150 -4.82 3.91 14.45
C VAL A 150 -3.85 4.14 13.30
N MET A 151 -3.87 5.32 12.68
CA MET A 151 -2.93 5.68 11.61
C MET A 151 -1.48 5.68 12.10
N GLY A 152 -1.21 6.24 13.28
CA GLY A 152 0.14 6.24 13.87
C GLY A 152 0.66 4.83 14.15
N LEU A 153 -0.17 3.97 14.76
CA LEU A 153 0.18 2.58 15.06
C LEU A 153 0.46 1.79 13.78
N VAL A 154 -0.47 1.82 12.82
CA VAL A 154 -0.34 1.07 11.58
C VAL A 154 0.85 1.57 10.75
N ASN A 155 1.04 2.89 10.65
CA ASN A 155 2.16 3.47 9.93
C ASN A 155 3.50 3.11 10.59
N GLY A 156 3.62 3.27 11.91
CA GLY A 156 4.84 2.94 12.63
C GLY A 156 5.29 1.50 12.41
N CYS A 157 4.37 0.54 12.54
CA CYS A 157 4.68 -0.86 12.26
C CYS A 157 5.00 -1.12 10.78
N SER A 158 4.31 -0.45 9.85
CA SER A 158 4.55 -0.62 8.41
C SER A 158 5.95 -0.14 8.00
N GLN A 159 6.47 0.91 8.64
CA GLN A 159 7.83 1.41 8.38
C GLN A 159 8.91 0.42 8.81
N ILE A 160 8.68 -0.36 9.88
CA ILE A 160 9.61 -1.42 10.28
C ILE A 160 9.77 -2.43 9.13
N THR A 161 8.67 -2.82 8.49
CA THR A 161 8.72 -3.70 7.32
C THR A 161 9.38 -3.03 6.11
N GLY A 162 9.20 -1.72 5.94
CA GLY A 162 9.92 -0.92 4.93
C GLY A 162 11.44 -0.99 5.09
N VAL A 163 11.95 -1.02 6.34
CA VAL A 163 13.38 -1.20 6.63
C VAL A 163 13.85 -2.63 6.32
N VAL A 164 13.00 -3.63 6.56
CA VAL A 164 13.33 -5.04 6.27
C VAL A 164 13.33 -5.33 4.76
N ALA A 165 12.59 -4.57 3.96
CA ALA A 165 12.40 -4.86 2.54
C ALA A 165 13.71 -4.88 1.72
N PRO A 166 14.59 -3.86 1.81
CA PRO A 166 15.88 -3.88 1.12
C PRO A 166 16.83 -4.97 1.64
N LEU A 167 16.74 -5.35 2.92
CA LEU A 167 17.57 -6.42 3.50
C LEU A 167 17.26 -7.76 2.85
N VAL A 168 15.97 -8.08 2.67
CA VAL A 168 15.53 -9.30 1.97
C VAL A 168 16.07 -9.32 0.54
N VAL A 169 16.01 -8.19 -0.17
CA VAL A 169 16.56 -8.10 -1.53
C VAL A 169 18.07 -8.36 -1.54
N GLN A 170 18.83 -7.79 -0.60
CA GLN A 170 20.28 -7.98 -0.51
C GLN A 170 20.66 -9.43 -0.23
N PHE A 171 19.86 -10.18 0.54
CA PHE A 171 20.09 -11.62 0.73
C PHE A 171 19.78 -12.45 -0.51
N VAL A 172 18.80 -12.04 -1.33
CA VAL A 172 18.39 -12.76 -2.54
C VAL A 172 19.30 -12.43 -3.73
N VAL A 173 19.70 -11.17 -3.88
CA VAL A 173 20.56 -10.70 -4.98
C VAL A 173 22.01 -10.75 -4.53
N THR A 174 22.64 -11.90 -4.74
CA THR A 174 24.08 -12.12 -4.50
C THR A 174 24.94 -11.68 -5.67
N THR A 175 24.39 -11.70 -6.89
CA THR A 175 25.07 -11.25 -8.11
C THR A 175 24.18 -10.22 -8.83
N PRO A 176 24.48 -8.90 -8.71
CA PRO A 176 23.64 -7.82 -9.24
C PRO A 176 23.45 -7.85 -10.76
N THR A 177 24.31 -8.54 -11.49
CA THR A 177 24.26 -8.66 -12.96
C THR A 177 23.41 -9.83 -13.45
N ASP A 178 22.96 -10.72 -12.56
CA ASP A 178 22.16 -11.90 -12.95
C ASP A 178 20.66 -11.55 -13.04
N PRO A 179 20.05 -11.55 -14.25
CA PRO A 179 18.64 -11.24 -14.42
C PRO A 179 17.70 -12.23 -13.72
N LEU A 180 18.14 -13.47 -13.47
CA LEU A 180 17.33 -14.49 -12.80
C LEU A 180 17.09 -14.15 -11.32
N GLN A 181 18.08 -13.57 -10.64
CA GLN A 181 17.94 -13.16 -9.23
C GLN A 181 16.97 -11.99 -9.09
N TRP A 182 17.05 -11.00 -9.99
CA TRP A 182 16.09 -9.90 -10.05
C TRP A 182 14.67 -10.39 -10.35
N ARG A 183 14.52 -11.38 -11.22
CA ARG A 183 13.22 -12.00 -11.49
C ARG A 183 12.62 -12.62 -10.23
N VAL A 184 13.39 -13.30 -9.40
CA VAL A 184 12.92 -13.84 -8.12
C VAL A 184 12.42 -12.72 -7.20
N VAL A 185 13.16 -11.61 -7.08
CA VAL A 185 12.76 -10.46 -6.27
C VAL A 185 11.43 -9.86 -6.74
N PHE A 186 11.27 -9.65 -8.06
CA PHE A 186 10.03 -9.10 -8.61
C PHE A 186 8.84 -10.05 -8.44
N LEU A 187 9.04 -11.36 -8.57
CA LEU A 187 8.00 -12.36 -8.33
C LEU A 187 7.58 -12.43 -6.87
N ILE A 188 8.52 -12.34 -5.92
CA ILE A 188 8.22 -12.26 -4.49
C ILE A 188 7.38 -11.01 -4.20
N ALA A 189 7.79 -9.85 -4.72
CA ALA A 189 7.04 -8.60 -4.56
C ALA A 189 5.63 -8.68 -5.19
N ALA A 190 5.49 -9.29 -6.36
CA ALA A 190 4.21 -9.49 -7.01
C ALA A 190 3.29 -10.43 -6.19
N ALA A 191 3.82 -11.56 -5.70
CA ALA A 191 3.08 -12.49 -4.86
C ALA A 191 2.60 -11.80 -3.57
N PHE A 192 3.46 -10.99 -2.95
CA PHE A 192 3.11 -10.24 -1.75
C PHE A 192 1.97 -9.25 -2.02
N ASN A 193 2.03 -8.47 -3.10
CA ASN A 193 0.94 -7.57 -3.50
C ASN A 193 -0.39 -8.29 -3.72
N VAL A 194 -0.37 -9.46 -4.38
CA VAL A 194 -1.58 -10.27 -4.62
C VAL A 194 -2.18 -10.79 -3.31
N ILE A 195 -1.34 -11.28 -2.39
CA ILE A 195 -1.79 -11.75 -1.08
C ILE A 195 -2.43 -10.59 -0.30
N ASN A 196 -1.77 -9.43 -0.26
CA ASN A 196 -2.27 -8.27 0.45
C ASN A 196 -3.59 -7.75 -0.13
N ALA A 197 -3.72 -7.71 -1.45
CA ALA A 197 -4.96 -7.33 -2.13
C ALA A 197 -6.10 -8.28 -1.75
N THR A 198 -5.84 -9.59 -1.77
CA THR A 198 -6.81 -10.62 -1.43
C THR A 198 -7.25 -10.51 0.03
N VAL A 199 -6.32 -10.30 0.95
CA VAL A 199 -6.64 -10.12 2.38
C VAL A 199 -7.53 -8.89 2.60
N PHE A 200 -7.24 -7.78 1.92
CA PHE A 200 -8.09 -6.58 2.02
C PHE A 200 -9.47 -6.78 1.38
N ASP A 201 -9.56 -7.50 0.27
CA ASP A 201 -10.84 -7.78 -0.37
C ASP A 201 -11.74 -8.68 0.49
N VAL A 202 -11.16 -9.62 1.23
CA VAL A 202 -11.91 -10.49 2.14
C VAL A 202 -12.29 -9.78 3.45
N PHE A 203 -11.32 -9.18 4.13
CA PHE A 203 -11.49 -8.68 5.50
C PHE A 203 -11.65 -7.17 5.63
N GLY A 204 -11.34 -6.41 4.57
CA GLY A 204 -11.43 -4.97 4.56
C GLY A 204 -12.87 -4.47 4.70
N SER A 205 -13.04 -3.41 5.49
CA SER A 205 -14.31 -2.71 5.65
C SER A 205 -14.04 -1.20 5.78
N ALA A 206 -14.98 -0.40 5.27
CA ALA A 206 -14.98 1.06 5.44
C ALA A 206 -16.20 1.54 6.25
N LYS A 207 -16.78 0.63 7.05
CA LYS A 207 -17.83 0.96 8.03
C LYS A 207 -17.18 1.35 9.35
N VAL A 208 -17.72 2.38 9.98
CA VAL A 208 -17.33 2.81 11.32
C VAL A 208 -17.44 1.63 12.27
N GLN A 209 -16.35 1.35 12.99
CA GLN A 209 -16.30 0.21 13.90
C GLN A 209 -17.05 0.50 15.21
N PRO A 210 -17.63 -0.52 15.88
CA PRO A 210 -18.41 -0.32 17.10
C PRO A 210 -17.64 0.38 18.22
N TRP A 211 -16.33 0.13 18.31
CA TRP A 211 -15.44 0.73 19.31
C TRP A 211 -15.11 2.21 19.04
N ASN A 212 -15.63 2.81 17.96
CA ASN A 212 -15.52 4.24 17.70
C ASN A 212 -16.59 5.08 18.42
N ALA A 213 -17.69 4.47 18.88
CA ALA A 213 -18.73 5.21 19.59
C ALA A 213 -18.21 5.70 20.96
N PRO A 214 -18.49 6.95 21.38
CA PRO A 214 -18.30 7.34 22.77
C PRO A 214 -19.20 6.46 23.64
N GLU A 215 -18.65 5.87 24.71
CA GLU A 215 -19.43 5.08 25.68
C GLU A 215 -20.64 5.92 26.14
N GLU A 216 -21.86 5.36 26.04
CA GLU A 216 -23.04 6.04 26.56
C GLU A 216 -22.85 6.29 28.07
N PRO A 217 -23.35 7.43 28.62
CA PRO A 217 -23.17 7.79 30.03
C PRO A 217 -23.52 6.67 31.03
N GLN A 218 -24.41 5.75 30.66
CA GLN A 218 -24.85 4.62 31.49
C GLN A 218 -23.80 3.50 31.65
N GLU A 219 -22.85 3.35 30.73
CA GLU A 219 -21.76 2.35 30.88
C GLU A 219 -20.63 2.86 31.78
N ILE A 220 -20.40 4.18 31.81
CA ILE A 220 -19.42 4.84 32.68
C ILE A 220 -19.80 4.62 34.15
N GLU A 221 -21.07 4.85 34.48
CA GLU A 221 -21.59 4.66 35.84
C GLU A 221 -21.49 3.19 36.29
N LYS A 222 -21.72 2.23 35.37
CA LYS A 222 -21.56 0.80 35.68
C LYS A 222 -20.11 0.38 35.85
N ARG A 223 -19.16 0.94 35.09
CA ARG A 223 -17.73 0.65 35.23
C ARG A 223 -17.15 1.21 36.52
N ASP A 224 -17.54 2.43 36.89
CA ASP A 224 -17.09 3.07 38.14
C ASP A 224 -17.64 2.36 39.39
N VAL A 225 -18.80 1.70 39.27
CA VAL A 225 -19.37 0.85 40.33
C VAL A 225 -18.69 -0.52 40.42
N VAL A 226 -18.23 -1.09 39.31
CA VAL A 226 -17.54 -2.40 39.28
C VAL A 226 -16.04 -2.27 39.60
N GLY A 227 -15.46 -1.09 39.39
CA GLY A 227 -14.04 -0.79 39.69
C GLY A 227 -13.75 -0.29 41.10
N LYS A 228 -14.77 -0.15 41.96
CA LYS A 228 -14.65 0.11 43.41
C LYS A 228 -14.90 -1.16 44.20
#